data_AF-X1PHL5-F1
#
_entry.id   AF-X1PHL5-F1
#
_cell.length_a   1.000
_cell.length_b   1.000
_cell.length_c   1.000
_cell.angle_alpha   90.00
_cell.angle_beta   90.00
_cell.angle_gamma   90.00
#
_symmetry.space_group_name_H-M   'P 1'
#
loop_
_entity.id
_entity.type
_entity.pdbx_description
1 polymer ?
#
loop_
_entity_poly.entity_id
_entity_poly.type
_entity_poly.pdbx_seq_one_letter_code
_entity_poly.pdbx_strand_id
1 'polypeptide(L)'
;TTGISYNEPAPHSFSFNSPQGACPVCNGLGTVPEVDVKKIIPDRSKSIRKGGIEPMGKYRNILVFWQLEAIAEKYGFNLDTPIAKIPKEALHIILYGSEEPFKLSNTPLGVSSNYFLSFEGVVNYIGSLYLNGNNSKNRKRWTHQYIKHSICTECKGARLKKEA
;
A
#
# COMPACT_ATOMS: atom_id res chain seq x y z
N THR A 1 36.24 -13.59 -20.21
CA THR A 1 36.32 -13.15 -18.80
C THR A 1 35.12 -12.27 -18.51
N THR A 2 34.47 -12.42 -17.36
CA THR A 2 33.18 -11.76 -17.06
C THR A 2 33.31 -10.27 -16.73
N GLY A 3 34.52 -9.73 -16.53
CA GLY A 3 34.77 -8.30 -16.29
C GLY A 3 34.30 -7.78 -14.91
N ILE A 4 33.84 -8.67 -14.04
CA ILE A 4 33.34 -8.33 -12.70
C ILE A 4 34.55 -8.13 -11.78
N SER A 5 34.65 -6.95 -11.16
CA SER A 5 35.64 -6.62 -10.15
C SER A 5 34.96 -6.47 -8.80
N TYR A 6 35.56 -7.05 -7.76
CA TYR A 6 35.09 -6.95 -6.38
C TYR A 6 35.96 -5.97 -5.61
N ASN A 7 35.38 -5.29 -4.63
CA ASN A 7 36.15 -4.47 -3.70
C ASN A 7 37.07 -5.36 -2.86
N GLU A 8 38.18 -4.81 -2.38
CA GLU A 8 39.06 -5.54 -1.47
C GLU A 8 38.29 -5.97 -0.21
N PRO A 9 38.44 -7.24 0.21
CA PRO A 9 37.72 -7.75 1.37
C PRO A 9 38.22 -7.05 2.63
N ALA A 10 37.29 -6.45 3.37
CA ALA A 10 37.58 -5.77 4.62
C ALA A 10 36.55 -6.18 5.69
N PRO A 11 36.89 -6.23 6.99
CA PRO A 11 35.96 -6.73 8.01
C PRO A 11 34.57 -6.05 8.00
N HIS A 12 34.50 -4.79 7.59
CA HIS A 12 33.25 -4.04 7.49
C HIS A 12 32.38 -4.46 6.28
N SER A 13 32.94 -5.06 5.23
CA SER A 13 32.16 -5.60 4.10
C SER A 13 31.35 -6.85 4.49
N PHE A 14 31.70 -7.52 5.58
CA PHE A 14 30.97 -8.67 6.12
C PHE A 14 30.03 -8.30 7.29
N SER A 15 29.87 -7.00 7.56
CA SER A 15 29.03 -6.52 8.66
C SER A 15 27.73 -5.94 8.13
N PHE A 16 26.59 -6.50 8.57
CA PHE A 16 25.26 -5.96 8.25
C PHE A 16 24.95 -4.65 8.98
N ASN A 17 25.77 -4.26 9.97
CA ASN A 17 25.69 -2.97 10.64
C ASN A 17 26.47 -1.88 9.89
N SER A 18 27.26 -2.26 8.89
CA SER A 18 28.00 -1.35 8.03
C SER A 18 27.24 -1.16 6.71
N PRO A 19 27.09 0.08 6.20
CA PRO A 19 26.53 0.34 4.88
C PRO A 19 27.27 -0.38 3.74
N GLN A 20 28.55 -0.69 3.94
CA GLN A 20 29.36 -1.39 2.96
C GLN A 20 28.98 -2.87 2.85
N GLY A 21 28.64 -3.53 3.95
CA GLY A 21 28.25 -4.95 3.96
C GLY A 21 26.74 -5.21 3.94
N ALA A 22 25.93 -4.25 4.38
CA ALA A 22 24.48 -4.40 4.48
C ALA A 22 23.80 -4.55 3.11
N CYS A 23 22.81 -5.44 3.03
CA CYS A 23 21.93 -5.56 1.88
C CYS A 23 21.25 -4.21 1.59
N PRO A 24 21.33 -3.67 0.36
CA PRO A 24 20.81 -2.34 0.03
C PRO A 24 19.28 -2.27 0.04
N VAL A 25 18.59 -3.41 -0.09
CA VAL A 25 17.11 -3.45 -0.14
C VAL A 25 16.50 -3.42 1.25
N CYS A 26 17.07 -4.17 2.21
CA CYS A 26 16.57 -4.18 3.58
C CYS A 26 17.42 -3.36 4.55
N ASN A 27 18.47 -2.67 4.08
CA ASN A 27 19.44 -1.94 4.90
C ASN A 27 19.95 -2.76 6.09
N GLY A 28 20.30 -4.03 5.84
CA GLY A 28 20.81 -4.91 6.90
C GLY A 28 19.77 -5.40 7.91
N LEU A 29 18.47 -5.21 7.68
CA LEU A 29 17.40 -5.75 8.55
C LEU A 29 17.08 -7.23 8.28
N GLY A 30 17.25 -7.69 7.03
CA GLY A 30 16.89 -9.04 6.58
C GLY A 30 15.41 -9.20 6.19
N THR A 31 14.59 -8.22 6.54
CA THR A 31 13.16 -8.15 6.18
C THR A 31 12.83 -6.82 5.53
N VAL A 32 11.78 -6.81 4.70
CA VAL A 32 11.22 -5.60 4.11
C VAL A 32 9.80 -5.36 4.65
N PRO A 33 9.43 -4.11 4.96
CA PRO A 33 8.07 -3.78 5.33
C PRO A 33 7.16 -3.87 4.10
N GLU A 34 6.04 -4.55 4.23
CA GLU A 34 5.04 -4.74 3.17
C GLU A 34 3.65 -4.48 3.76
N VAL A 35 2.78 -3.83 3.00
CA VAL A 35 1.40 -3.59 3.42
C VAL A 35 0.61 -4.90 3.35
N ASP A 36 -0.06 -5.27 4.43
CA ASP A 36 -0.82 -6.51 4.54
C ASP A 36 -2.31 -6.31 4.20
N VAL A 37 -2.71 -6.78 3.02
CA VAL A 37 -4.11 -6.73 2.56
C VAL A 37 -5.06 -7.46 3.51
N LYS A 38 -4.61 -8.52 4.21
CA LYS A 38 -5.46 -9.22 5.20
C LYS A 38 -5.78 -8.35 6.41
N LYS A 39 -4.88 -7.43 6.77
CA LYS A 39 -5.13 -6.46 7.84
C LYS A 39 -5.99 -5.29 7.37
N ILE A 40 -5.91 -4.93 6.09
CA ILE A 40 -6.78 -3.92 5.47
C ILE A 40 -8.23 -4.43 5.35
N ILE A 41 -8.40 -5.70 4.98
CA ILE A 41 -9.71 -6.34 4.79
C ILE A 41 -9.77 -7.60 5.69
N PRO A 42 -9.97 -7.43 7.01
CA PRO A 42 -10.00 -8.55 7.95
C PRO A 42 -11.24 -9.43 7.77
N ASP A 43 -12.35 -8.85 7.31
CA ASP A 43 -13.63 -9.53 7.11
C ASP A 43 -14.22 -9.18 5.74
N ARG A 44 -14.09 -10.11 4.79
CA ARG A 44 -14.59 -9.93 3.41
C ARG A 44 -16.11 -10.02 3.29
N SER A 45 -16.81 -10.46 4.34
CA SER A 45 -18.29 -10.49 4.34
C SER A 45 -18.90 -9.10 4.58
N LYS A 46 -18.13 -8.17 5.18
CA LYS A 46 -18.54 -6.78 5.36
C LYS A 46 -18.49 -6.01 4.06
N SER A 47 -19.36 -5.01 3.96
CA SER A 47 -19.37 -4.05 2.87
C SER A 47 -18.45 -2.86 3.15
N ILE A 48 -18.11 -2.10 2.13
CA ILE A 48 -17.31 -0.87 2.28
C ILE A 48 -18.04 0.14 3.18
N ARG A 49 -19.36 0.29 3.02
CA ARG A 49 -20.18 1.20 3.82
C ARG A 49 -20.11 0.88 5.32
N LYS A 50 -20.08 -0.41 5.65
CA LYS A 50 -19.99 -0.92 7.04
C LYS A 50 -18.55 -0.95 7.58
N GLY A 51 -17.56 -0.45 6.85
CA GLY A 51 -16.16 -0.41 7.26
C GLY A 51 -15.42 -1.73 7.03
N GLY A 52 -15.73 -2.45 5.95
CA GLY A 52 -15.00 -3.66 5.56
C GLY A 52 -13.56 -3.38 5.08
N ILE A 53 -13.27 -2.15 4.66
CA ILE A 53 -11.92 -1.64 4.43
C ILE A 53 -11.53 -0.87 5.69
N GLU A 54 -10.82 -1.55 6.58
CA GLU A 54 -10.59 -1.08 7.95
C GLU A 54 -9.93 0.32 7.99
N PRO A 55 -8.87 0.63 7.21
CA PRO A 55 -8.20 1.93 7.26
C PRO A 55 -9.11 3.12 6.89
N MET A 56 -10.15 2.89 6.10
CA MET A 56 -11.09 3.94 5.67
C MET A 56 -12.18 4.21 6.71
N GLY A 57 -12.42 3.23 7.60
CA GLY A 57 -13.50 3.23 8.56
C GLY A 57 -14.88 3.09 7.91
N LYS A 58 -15.92 3.39 8.69
CA LYS A 58 -17.30 3.43 8.20
C LYS A 58 -17.50 4.58 7.21
N TYR A 59 -18.54 4.45 6.37
CA TYR A 59 -18.94 5.47 5.42
C TYR A 59 -19.06 6.86 6.05
N ARG A 60 -18.53 7.85 5.33
CA ARG A 60 -18.64 9.27 5.62
C ARG A 60 -18.86 10.00 4.30
N ASN A 61 -19.62 11.09 4.32
CA ASN A 61 -19.87 11.90 3.13
C ASN A 61 -18.65 12.80 2.84
N ILE A 62 -17.57 12.21 2.33
CA ILE A 62 -16.29 12.88 2.04
C ILE A 62 -15.73 12.39 0.69
N LEU A 63 -14.80 13.15 0.11
CA LEU A 63 -14.23 12.92 -1.22
C LEU A 63 -13.85 11.48 -1.53
N VAL A 64 -13.16 10.80 -0.61
CA VAL A 64 -12.70 9.42 -0.83
C VAL A 64 -13.87 8.45 -1.03
N PHE A 65 -15.00 8.66 -0.35
CA PHE A 65 -16.19 7.82 -0.54
C PHE A 65 -16.93 8.17 -1.83
N TRP A 66 -16.89 9.42 -2.30
CA TRP A 66 -17.41 9.78 -3.63
C TRP A 66 -16.59 9.13 -4.75
N GLN A 67 -15.26 9.04 -4.59
CA GLN A 67 -14.40 8.31 -5.52
C GLN A 67 -14.75 6.82 -5.54
N LEU A 68 -14.98 6.21 -4.37
CA LEU A 68 -15.41 4.82 -4.28
C LEU A 68 -16.80 4.58 -4.90
N GLU A 69 -17.73 5.52 -4.75
CA GLU A 69 -19.04 5.45 -5.41
C GLU A 69 -18.88 5.48 -6.94
N ALA A 70 -18.02 6.36 -7.48
CA ALA A 70 -17.72 6.41 -8.91
C ALA A 70 -17.07 5.10 -9.45
N ILE A 71 -16.16 4.50 -8.67
CA ILE A 71 -15.60 3.18 -8.98
C ILE A 71 -16.73 2.14 -8.94
N ALA A 72 -17.61 2.20 -7.94
CA ALA A 72 -18.70 1.25 -7.80
C ALA A 72 -19.68 1.28 -8.98
N GLU A 73 -20.07 2.48 -9.43
CA GLU A 73 -20.90 2.70 -10.61
C GLU A 73 -20.27 2.11 -11.87
N LYS A 74 -18.98 2.39 -12.12
CA LYS A 74 -18.27 1.90 -13.31
C LYS A 74 -18.20 0.36 -13.35
N TYR A 75 -18.01 -0.28 -12.20
CA TYR A 75 -17.84 -1.73 -12.11
C TYR A 75 -19.12 -2.47 -11.72
N GLY A 76 -20.27 -1.78 -11.65
CA GLY A 76 -21.59 -2.40 -11.44
C GLY A 76 -21.81 -2.98 -10.05
N PHE A 77 -21.23 -2.38 -9.00
CA PHE A 77 -21.54 -2.73 -7.61
C PHE A 77 -21.90 -1.48 -6.80
N ASN A 78 -22.18 -1.64 -5.50
CA ASN A 78 -22.42 -0.51 -4.60
C ASN A 78 -21.65 -0.69 -3.27
N LEU A 79 -21.55 0.37 -2.47
CA LEU A 79 -20.81 0.33 -1.21
C LEU A 79 -21.42 -0.59 -0.15
N ASP A 80 -22.66 -1.07 -0.34
CA ASP A 80 -23.34 -2.06 0.52
C ASP A 80 -23.06 -3.51 0.11
N THR A 81 -22.44 -3.70 -1.05
CA THR A 81 -22.02 -5.01 -1.54
C THR A 81 -20.92 -5.57 -0.63
N PRO A 82 -21.05 -6.82 -0.13
CA PRO A 82 -19.96 -7.49 0.60
C PRO A 82 -18.67 -7.50 -0.22
N ILE A 83 -17.52 -7.25 0.40
CA ILE A 83 -16.23 -7.18 -0.30
C ILE A 83 -15.92 -8.47 -1.06
N ALA A 84 -16.34 -9.63 -0.55
CA ALA A 84 -16.21 -10.92 -1.21
C ALA A 84 -16.95 -11.01 -2.57
N LYS A 85 -17.96 -10.16 -2.81
CA LYS A 85 -18.77 -10.11 -4.03
C LYS A 85 -18.38 -8.97 -4.97
N ILE A 86 -17.44 -8.11 -4.58
CA ILE A 86 -16.93 -7.04 -5.45
C ILE A 86 -16.10 -7.67 -6.59
N PRO A 87 -16.24 -7.20 -7.85
CA PRO A 87 -15.41 -7.64 -8.96
C PRO A 87 -13.91 -7.53 -8.63
N LYS A 88 -13.11 -8.49 -9.10
CA LYS A 88 -11.68 -8.56 -8.73
C LYS A 88 -10.91 -7.33 -9.22
N GLU A 89 -11.25 -6.85 -10.40
CA GLU A 89 -10.68 -5.68 -11.06
C GLU A 89 -10.99 -4.41 -10.26
N ALA A 90 -12.25 -4.26 -9.82
CA ALA A 90 -12.67 -3.16 -8.97
C ALA A 90 -11.96 -3.17 -7.61
N LEU A 91 -11.86 -4.35 -6.99
CA LEU A 91 -11.16 -4.50 -5.71
C LEU A 91 -9.65 -4.20 -5.87
N HIS A 92 -9.05 -4.60 -6.99
CA HIS A 92 -7.66 -4.27 -7.30
C HIS A 92 -7.47 -2.74 -7.39
N ILE A 93 -8.36 -2.03 -8.08
CA ILE A 93 -8.31 -0.56 -8.16
C ILE A 93 -8.49 0.09 -6.79
N ILE A 94 -9.40 -0.43 -5.96
CA ILE A 94 -9.58 0.08 -4.60
C ILE A 94 -8.32 -0.11 -3.76
N LEU A 95 -7.60 -1.22 -3.94
CA LEU A 95 -6.40 -1.52 -3.16
C LEU A 95 -5.18 -0.77 -3.70
N TYR A 96 -4.95 -0.80 -5.02
CA TYR A 96 -3.69 -0.39 -5.65
C TYR A 96 -3.82 0.83 -6.56
N GLY A 97 -5.02 1.40 -6.67
CA GLY A 97 -5.26 2.60 -7.43
C GLY A 97 -5.46 2.37 -8.93
N SER A 98 -5.64 3.48 -9.63
CA SER A 98 -5.77 3.56 -11.08
C SER A 98 -5.32 4.92 -11.57
N GLU A 99 -4.56 4.94 -12.67
CA GLU A 99 -4.21 6.17 -13.38
C GLU A 99 -5.40 6.73 -14.17
N GLU A 100 -6.32 5.87 -14.59
CA GLU A 100 -7.56 6.29 -15.24
C GLU A 100 -8.42 7.07 -14.23
N PRO A 101 -8.84 8.31 -14.57
CA PRO A 101 -9.64 9.11 -13.67
C PRO A 101 -11.11 8.69 -13.70
N PHE A 102 -11.77 8.80 -12.55
CA PHE A 102 -13.20 8.49 -12.39
C PHE A 102 -14.01 9.78 -12.36
N LYS A 103 -15.14 9.76 -13.07
CA LYS A 103 -16.12 10.85 -13.04
C LYS A 103 -16.91 10.79 -11.74
N LEU A 104 -16.92 11.87 -10.96
CA LEU A 104 -17.70 11.94 -9.73
C LEU A 104 -19.17 12.31 -10.02
N SER A 105 -20.09 11.43 -9.62
CA SER A 105 -21.53 11.64 -9.79
C SER A 105 -22.15 12.44 -8.63
N ASN A 106 -21.63 12.28 -7.40
CA ASN A 106 -22.15 12.90 -6.17
C ASN A 106 -21.15 13.90 -5.59
N THR A 107 -21.17 15.15 -6.07
CA THR A 107 -20.35 16.23 -5.47
C THR A 107 -21.23 17.29 -4.79
N PRO A 108 -20.72 18.00 -3.75
CA PRO A 108 -21.44 19.09 -3.10
C PRO A 108 -21.77 20.26 -4.04
N LEU A 109 -21.13 20.31 -5.20
CA LEU A 109 -21.31 21.35 -6.22
C LEU A 109 -22.44 21.03 -7.21
N GLY A 110 -23.15 19.91 -7.03
CA GLY A 110 -24.29 19.50 -7.84
C GLY A 110 -23.96 18.52 -8.99
N VAL A 111 -25.02 17.98 -9.60
CA VAL A 111 -25.01 16.90 -10.61
C VAL A 111 -24.24 17.27 -11.90
N SER A 112 -23.91 18.54 -12.11
CA SER A 112 -23.22 19.05 -13.31
C SER A 112 -21.67 19.06 -13.22
N SER A 113 -21.11 18.43 -12.18
CA SER A 113 -19.68 18.52 -11.90
C SER A 113 -18.86 17.54 -12.75
N ASN A 114 -18.06 18.05 -13.69
CA ASN A 114 -17.13 17.25 -14.52
C ASN A 114 -15.80 16.96 -13.79
N TYR A 115 -15.82 16.57 -12.51
CA TYR A 115 -14.59 16.22 -11.80
C TYR A 115 -14.15 14.80 -12.17
N PHE A 116 -12.95 14.73 -12.71
CA PHE A 116 -12.21 13.51 -13.01
C PHE A 116 -11.05 13.43 -12.03
N LEU A 117 -11.06 12.43 -11.16
CA LEU A 117 -9.97 12.19 -10.20
C LEU A 117 -9.45 10.78 -10.33
N SER A 118 -8.13 10.63 -10.35
CA SER A 118 -7.49 9.35 -10.14
C SER A 118 -7.67 8.91 -8.69
N PHE A 119 -7.57 7.60 -8.47
CA PHE A 119 -7.66 7.01 -7.16
C PHE A 119 -6.32 6.37 -6.82
N GLU A 120 -5.68 6.81 -5.73
CA GLU A 120 -4.33 6.37 -5.35
C GLU A 120 -4.29 4.89 -4.95
N GLY A 121 -5.37 4.38 -4.34
CA GLY A 121 -5.40 3.04 -3.75
C GLY A 121 -5.04 3.03 -2.27
N VAL A 122 -5.75 2.22 -1.49
CA VAL A 122 -5.57 2.13 -0.03
C VAL A 122 -4.18 1.61 0.35
N VAL A 123 -3.65 0.64 -0.40
CA VAL A 123 -2.32 0.05 -0.18
C VAL A 123 -1.23 1.08 -0.43
N ASN A 124 -1.31 1.78 -1.57
CA ASN A 124 -0.32 2.81 -1.94
C ASN A 124 -0.34 3.96 -0.94
N TYR A 125 -1.52 4.42 -0.54
CA TYR A 125 -1.67 5.47 0.46
C TYR A 125 -1.01 5.09 1.79
N ILE A 126 -1.27 3.88 2.31
CA ILE A 126 -0.65 3.41 3.56
C ILE A 126 0.86 3.25 3.41
N GLY A 127 1.34 2.69 2.28
CA GLY A 127 2.76 2.53 2.01
C GLY A 127 3.50 3.86 1.93
N SER A 128 2.93 4.83 1.21
CA SER A 128 3.45 6.19 1.10
C SER A 128 3.49 6.88 2.47
N LEU A 129 2.43 6.76 3.27
CA LEU A 129 2.42 7.29 4.63
C LEU A 129 3.42 6.60 5.57
N TYR A 130 3.69 5.30 5.39
CA TYR A 130 4.67 4.58 6.19
C TYR A 130 6.09 5.04 5.88
N LEU A 131 6.42 5.23 4.59
CA LEU A 131 7.75 5.63 4.14
C LEU A 131 8.01 7.13 4.33
N ASN A 132 7.05 7.97 3.93
CA ASN A 132 7.22 9.42 3.80
C ASN A 132 6.47 10.21 4.87
N GLY A 133 5.64 9.56 5.69
CA GLY A 133 4.80 10.26 6.65
C GLY A 133 5.61 11.02 7.71
N ASN A 134 5.29 12.32 7.89
CA ASN A 134 5.88 13.18 8.92
C ASN A 134 5.93 12.50 10.31
N ASN A 135 6.82 12.99 11.17
CA ASN A 135 7.14 12.49 12.52
C ASN A 135 5.99 12.45 13.56
N SER A 136 4.73 12.54 13.16
CA SER A 136 3.59 12.30 14.05
C SER A 136 3.59 10.85 14.53
N LYS A 137 3.84 10.66 15.82
CA LYS A 137 3.81 9.34 16.49
C LYS A 137 2.49 8.61 16.26
N ASN A 138 1.36 9.33 16.25
CA ASN A 138 0.04 8.76 16.04
C ASN A 138 -0.12 8.19 14.63
N ARG A 139 0.31 8.92 13.60
CA ARG A 139 0.27 8.42 12.21
C ARG A 139 1.17 7.21 12.01
N LYS A 140 2.39 7.24 12.57
CA LYS A 140 3.29 6.07 12.53
C LYS A 140 2.61 4.86 13.19
N ARG A 141 2.09 5.01 14.42
CA ARG A 141 1.40 3.91 15.11
C ARG A 141 0.22 3.37 14.30
N TRP A 142 -0.56 4.26 13.69
CA TRP A 142 -1.69 3.88 12.85
C TRP A 142 -1.26 3.13 11.59
N THR A 143 -0.20 3.54 10.87
CA THR A 143 0.26 2.78 9.68
C THR A 143 0.86 1.43 10.03
N HIS A 144 1.61 1.34 11.13
CA HIS A 144 2.31 0.11 11.54
C HIS A 144 1.37 -1.08 11.75
N GLN A 145 0.11 -0.84 12.14
CA GLN A 145 -0.84 -1.93 12.35
C GLN A 145 -1.17 -2.68 11.04
N TYR A 146 -1.02 -2.04 9.87
CA TYR A 146 -1.26 -2.64 8.56
C TYR A 146 -0.01 -3.19 7.88
N ILE A 147 1.17 -3.02 8.47
CA ILE A 147 2.42 -3.51 7.92
C ILE A 147 2.69 -4.93 8.42
N LYS A 148 3.18 -5.80 7.55
CA LYS A 148 3.86 -7.06 7.87
C LYS A 148 5.31 -6.94 7.42
N HIS A 149 6.19 -7.74 8.01
CA HIS A 149 7.57 -7.82 7.57
C HIS A 149 7.74 -9.13 6.81
N SER A 150 8.08 -9.05 5.53
CA SER A 150 8.40 -10.21 4.71
C SER A 150 9.92 -10.36 4.58
N ILE A 151 10.38 -11.60 4.35
CA ILE A 151 11.81 -11.88 4.19
C ILE A 151 12.29 -11.12 2.95
N CYS A 152 13.42 -10.42 3.09
CA CYS A 152 14.02 -9.70 1.98
C CYS A 152 14.37 -10.68 0.86
N THR A 153 13.85 -10.46 -0.34
CA THR A 153 14.07 -11.33 -1.50
C THR A 153 15.52 -11.29 -2.00
N GLU A 154 16.20 -10.15 -1.85
CA GLU A 154 17.58 -9.96 -2.33
C GLU A 154 18.61 -10.72 -1.49
N CYS A 155 18.57 -10.56 -0.16
CA CYS A 155 19.50 -11.26 0.73
C CYS A 155 18.93 -12.55 1.31
N LYS A 156 17.66 -12.88 1.05
CA LYS A 156 16.95 -14.05 1.59
C LYS A 156 17.02 -14.14 3.12
N GLY A 157 17.09 -12.99 3.80
CA GLY A 157 17.24 -12.90 5.25
C GLY A 157 18.69 -12.90 5.76
N ALA A 158 19.70 -13.04 4.88
CA ALA A 158 21.12 -13.01 5.26
C ALA A 158 21.64 -11.61 5.66
N ARG A 159 20.86 -10.55 5.39
CA ARG A 159 21.14 -9.15 5.75
C ARG A 159 22.35 -8.51 5.05
N LEU A 160 23.11 -9.28 4.29
CA LEU A 160 24.34 -8.85 3.61
C LEU A 160 24.14 -8.64 2.10
N LYS A 161 25.08 -7.96 1.46
CA LYS A 161 25.17 -7.86 -0.01
C LYS A 161 25.48 -9.23 -0.62
N LYS A 162 25.16 -9.39 -1.90
CA LYS A 162 25.50 -10.61 -2.64
C LYS A 162 26.99 -10.76 -2.87
N GLU A 163 27.73 -9.66 -2.90
CA GLU A 163 29.19 -9.64 -3.05
C GLU A 163 29.96 -9.75 -1.73
N ALA A 164 29.25 -9.73 -0.59
CA ALA A 164 29.84 -9.90 0.72
C ALA A 164 30.16 -11.36 1.02
#